data_AF-A0A8C2Y943-F1
#
_entry.id   AF-A0A8C2Y943-F1
#
_cell.length_a   1.000
_cell.length_b   1.000
_cell.length_c   1.000
_cell.angle_alpha   90.00
_cell.angle_beta   90.00
_cell.angle_gamma   90.00
#
_symmetry.space_group_name_H-M   'P 1'
#
loop_
_entity.id
_entity.type
_entity.pdbx_description
1 polymer ?
#
loop_
_entity_poly.entity_id
_entity_poly.type
_entity_poly.pdbx_seq_one_letter_code
_entity_poly.pdbx_strand_id
1 'polypeptide(L)'
;MAELPAAEISVTLVTEVQAVDRKVEAQAAQLMNLEGRMRMAESKLIGCERTAVEFGNQLESKWTALGTLIQEYGQLQKRLENMENLLKNRNFWILRLPPGAKGEVPKDEWKNLNEWQKELYRHIMKGNYEAVISMDTAISKPDLLSRIEQGEDPNAEDQDDSEGGETPTDPSTGET
;
A
#
# COMPACT_ATOMS: atom_id res chain seq x y z
N MET A 1 -35.64 95.86 -30.30
CA MET A 1 -34.39 95.31 -29.73
C MET A 1 -34.77 94.21 -28.77
N ALA A 2 -34.57 92.95 -29.16
CA ALA A 2 -34.80 91.79 -28.30
C ALA A 2 -33.45 91.05 -28.17
N GLU A 3 -32.58 91.57 -27.33
CA GLU A 3 -31.35 90.89 -26.89
C GLU A 3 -31.57 90.30 -25.50
N LEU A 4 -32.30 89.19 -25.46
CA LEU A 4 -32.25 88.22 -24.35
C LEU A 4 -32.49 86.84 -24.98
N PRO A 5 -31.42 86.07 -25.29
CA PRO A 5 -31.55 84.63 -25.09
C PRO A 5 -30.27 83.87 -24.68
N ALA A 6 -29.05 84.38 -24.90
CA ALA A 6 -27.85 83.55 -24.84
C ALA A 6 -27.41 83.17 -23.40
N ALA A 7 -27.54 84.10 -22.45
CA ALA A 7 -27.13 83.88 -21.07
C ALA A 7 -28.05 82.92 -20.30
N GLU A 8 -29.37 83.01 -20.53
CA GLU A 8 -30.34 82.09 -19.94
C GLU A 8 -30.17 80.67 -20.48
N ILE A 9 -29.97 80.51 -21.79
CA ILE A 9 -29.67 79.20 -22.40
C ILE A 9 -28.39 78.61 -21.81
N SER A 10 -27.34 79.43 -21.63
CA SER A 10 -26.08 78.99 -21.02
C SER A 10 -26.28 78.47 -19.60
N VAL A 11 -27.05 79.17 -18.77
CA VAL A 11 -27.36 78.75 -17.39
C VAL A 11 -28.15 77.44 -17.38
N THR A 12 -29.16 77.29 -18.23
CA THR A 12 -29.95 76.05 -18.34
C THR A 12 -29.06 74.86 -18.72
N LEU A 13 -28.21 75.01 -19.75
CA LEU A 13 -27.29 73.95 -20.16
C LEU A 13 -26.31 73.57 -19.05
N VAL A 14 -25.79 74.54 -18.30
CA VAL A 14 -24.92 74.27 -17.14
C VAL A 14 -25.66 73.45 -16.08
N THR A 15 -26.92 73.76 -15.80
CA THR A 15 -27.70 72.97 -14.81
C THR A 15 -27.96 71.55 -15.29
N GLU A 16 -28.22 71.35 -16.58
CA GLU A 16 -28.41 70.01 -17.16
C GLU A 16 -27.11 69.20 -17.13
N VAL A 17 -25.97 69.81 -17.49
CA VAL A 17 -24.65 69.17 -17.41
C VAL A 17 -24.34 68.77 -15.97
N GLN A 18 -24.60 69.63 -14.99
CA GLN A 18 -24.42 69.29 -13.57
C GLN A 18 -25.36 68.18 -13.10
N ALA A 19 -26.57 68.06 -13.66
CA ALA A 19 -27.48 66.97 -13.36
C ALA A 19 -26.98 65.64 -13.94
N VAL A 20 -26.45 65.67 -15.16
CA VAL A 20 -25.81 64.51 -15.80
C VAL A 20 -24.59 64.07 -14.99
N ASP A 21 -23.74 64.99 -14.56
CA ASP A 21 -22.53 64.71 -13.78
C ASP A 21 -22.85 63.98 -12.46
N ARG A 22 -23.85 64.49 -11.70
CA ARG A 22 -24.34 63.81 -10.49
C ARG A 22 -24.89 62.41 -10.78
N LYS A 23 -25.50 62.20 -11.93
CA LYS A 23 -26.01 60.88 -12.35
C LYS A 23 -24.88 59.93 -12.70
N VAL A 24 -23.84 60.41 -13.38
CA VAL A 24 -22.63 59.62 -13.69
C VAL A 24 -21.95 59.18 -12.40
N GLU A 25 -21.80 60.07 -11.42
CA GLU A 25 -21.23 59.73 -10.10
C GLU A 25 -22.09 58.70 -9.35
N ALA A 26 -23.42 58.85 -9.37
CA ALA A 26 -24.31 57.86 -8.78
C ALA A 26 -24.19 56.49 -9.47
N GLN A 27 -24.08 56.46 -10.80
CA GLN A 27 -23.88 55.23 -11.57
C GLN A 27 -22.53 54.59 -11.30
N ALA A 28 -21.46 55.38 -11.18
CA ALA A 28 -20.12 54.90 -10.82
C ALA A 28 -20.11 54.24 -9.43
N ALA A 29 -20.76 54.88 -8.44
CA ALA A 29 -20.91 54.32 -7.10
C ALA A 29 -21.70 53.00 -7.10
N GLN A 30 -22.76 52.91 -7.90
CA GLN A 30 -23.52 51.67 -8.06
C GLN A 30 -22.70 50.55 -8.71
N LEU A 31 -21.93 50.88 -9.75
CA LEU A 31 -21.06 49.93 -10.45
C LEU A 31 -20.00 49.36 -9.51
N MET A 32 -19.33 50.21 -8.73
CA MET A 32 -18.37 49.76 -7.71
C MET A 32 -18.99 48.82 -6.67
N ASN A 33 -20.22 49.10 -6.23
CA ASN A 33 -20.92 48.21 -5.29
C ASN A 33 -21.24 46.85 -5.92
N LEU A 34 -21.73 46.85 -7.16
CA LEU A 34 -22.06 45.63 -7.89
C LEU A 34 -20.81 44.79 -8.18
N GLU A 35 -19.70 45.42 -8.57
CA GLU A 35 -18.41 44.75 -8.75
C GLU A 35 -17.92 44.09 -7.46
N GLY A 36 -18.03 44.78 -6.32
CA GLY A 36 -17.70 44.21 -5.02
C GLY A 36 -18.54 42.98 -4.68
N ARG A 37 -19.86 43.05 -4.93
CA ARG A 37 -20.79 41.93 -4.72
C ARG A 37 -20.52 40.77 -5.67
N MET A 38 -20.22 41.06 -6.93
CA MET A 38 -19.88 40.07 -7.95
C MET A 38 -18.62 39.31 -7.56
N ARG A 39 -17.54 40.02 -7.18
CA ARG A 39 -16.29 39.41 -6.72
C ARG A 39 -16.50 38.52 -5.49
N MET A 40 -17.36 38.94 -4.55
CA MET A 40 -17.73 38.13 -3.39
C MET A 40 -18.51 36.87 -3.79
N ALA A 41 -19.44 36.98 -4.75
CA ALA A 41 -20.19 35.84 -5.27
C ALA A 41 -19.30 34.85 -6.03
N GLU A 42 -18.37 35.35 -6.85
CA GLU A 42 -17.36 34.53 -7.54
C GLU A 42 -16.49 33.75 -6.55
N SER A 43 -16.00 34.40 -5.49
CA SER A 43 -15.22 33.73 -4.44
C SER A 43 -16.02 32.62 -3.75
N LYS A 44 -17.31 32.84 -3.48
CA LYS A 44 -18.21 31.81 -2.93
C LYS A 44 -18.43 30.67 -3.92
N LEU A 45 -18.60 30.96 -5.21
CA LEU A 45 -18.77 29.96 -6.26
C LEU A 45 -17.56 29.03 -6.33
N ILE A 46 -16.34 29.60 -6.35
CA ILE A 46 -15.09 28.83 -6.31
C ILE A 46 -15.02 27.96 -5.05
N GLY A 47 -15.47 28.47 -3.90
CA GLY A 47 -15.59 27.69 -2.68
C GLY A 47 -16.52 26.48 -2.83
N CYS A 48 -17.70 26.68 -3.42
CA CYS A 48 -18.65 25.61 -3.71
C CYS A 48 -18.12 24.59 -4.73
N GLU A 49 -17.42 25.04 -5.78
CA GLU A 49 -16.78 24.15 -6.75
C GLU A 49 -15.72 23.27 -6.08
N ARG A 50 -14.90 23.86 -5.20
CA ARG A 50 -13.90 23.10 -4.43
C ARG A 50 -14.54 22.04 -3.56
N THR A 51 -15.61 22.37 -2.83
CA THR A 51 -16.28 21.37 -1.97
C THR A 51 -16.97 20.30 -2.79
N ALA A 52 -17.53 20.63 -3.96
CA ALA A 52 -18.11 19.65 -4.88
C ALA A 52 -17.06 18.65 -5.39
N VAL A 53 -15.88 19.12 -5.77
CA VAL A 53 -14.75 18.26 -6.18
C VAL A 53 -14.31 17.34 -5.05
N GLU A 54 -14.19 17.86 -3.82
CA GLU A 54 -13.84 17.05 -2.65
C GLU A 54 -14.85 15.92 -2.39
N PHE A 55 -16.14 16.21 -2.47
CA PHE A 55 -17.18 15.18 -2.38
C PHE A 55 -17.07 14.14 -3.51
N GLY A 56 -16.76 14.57 -4.73
CA GLY A 56 -16.51 13.68 -5.86
C GLY A 56 -15.39 12.68 -5.57
N ASN A 57 -14.24 13.16 -5.10
CA ASN A 57 -13.10 12.34 -4.73
C ASN A 57 -13.44 11.34 -3.61
N GLN A 58 -14.20 11.79 -2.60
CA GLN A 58 -14.64 10.90 -1.52
C GLN A 58 -15.60 9.80 -2.00
N LEU A 59 -16.49 10.11 -2.94
CA LEU A 59 -17.37 9.11 -3.52
C LEU A 59 -16.60 8.11 -4.38
N GLU A 60 -15.64 8.58 -5.18
CA GLU A 60 -14.81 7.72 -6.02
C GLU A 60 -13.95 6.75 -5.20
N SER A 61 -13.33 7.23 -4.12
CA SER A 61 -12.58 6.37 -3.20
C SER A 61 -13.46 5.32 -2.51
N LYS A 62 -14.65 5.70 -2.05
CA LYS A 62 -15.63 4.75 -1.49
C LYS A 62 -16.13 3.73 -2.52
N TRP A 63 -16.38 4.18 -3.76
CA TRP A 63 -16.78 3.31 -4.86
C TRP A 63 -15.72 2.28 -5.19
N THR A 64 -14.45 2.70 -5.23
CA THR A 64 -13.31 1.81 -5.43
C THR A 64 -13.21 0.76 -4.32
N ALA A 65 -13.35 1.16 -3.06
CA ALA A 65 -13.34 0.24 -1.92
C ALA A 65 -14.47 -0.79 -1.98
N LEU A 66 -15.69 -0.36 -2.35
CA LEU A 66 -16.82 -1.26 -2.54
C LEU A 66 -16.59 -2.24 -3.70
N GLY A 67 -15.97 -1.79 -4.79
CA GLY A 67 -15.56 -2.64 -5.90
C GLY A 67 -14.62 -3.77 -5.46
N THR A 68 -13.58 -3.44 -4.67
CA THR A 68 -12.67 -4.43 -4.08
C THR A 68 -13.40 -5.41 -3.17
N LEU A 69 -14.29 -4.93 -2.31
CA LEU A 69 -15.05 -5.79 -1.38
C LEU A 69 -15.95 -6.78 -2.12
N ILE A 70 -16.61 -6.36 -3.19
CA ILE A 70 -17.43 -7.24 -4.04
C ILE A 70 -16.56 -8.33 -4.68
N GLN A 71 -15.38 -7.96 -5.18
CA GLN A 71 -14.43 -8.90 -5.74
C GLN A 71 -13.97 -9.93 -4.70
N GLU A 72 -13.61 -9.48 -3.49
CA GLU A 72 -13.22 -10.34 -2.38
C GLU A 72 -14.34 -11.29 -1.95
N TYR A 73 -15.57 -10.79 -1.84
CA TYR A 73 -16.74 -11.60 -1.53
C TYR A 73 -16.95 -12.71 -2.58
N GLY A 74 -16.80 -12.39 -3.87
CA GLY A 74 -16.86 -13.39 -4.94
C GLY A 74 -15.78 -14.46 -4.85
N GLN A 75 -14.56 -14.10 -4.45
CA GLN A 75 -13.49 -15.08 -4.20
C GLN A 75 -13.78 -15.95 -2.98
N LEU A 76 -14.31 -15.36 -1.91
CA LEU A 76 -14.68 -16.07 -0.69
C LEU A 76 -15.83 -17.06 -0.96
N GLN A 77 -16.84 -16.64 -1.72
CA GLN A 77 -17.95 -17.50 -2.12
C GLN A 77 -17.47 -18.72 -2.92
N LYS A 78 -16.57 -18.51 -3.89
CA LYS A 78 -15.94 -19.61 -4.63
C LYS A 78 -15.19 -20.54 -3.68
N ARG A 79 -14.36 -20.02 -2.76
CA ARG A 79 -13.65 -20.82 -1.75
C ARG A 79 -14.61 -21.62 -0.86
N LEU A 80 -15.77 -21.08 -0.51
CA LEU A 80 -16.77 -21.77 0.29
C LEU A 80 -17.43 -22.93 -0.48
N GLU A 81 -17.89 -22.67 -1.70
CA GLU A 81 -18.46 -23.70 -2.59
C GLU A 81 -17.46 -24.84 -2.83
N ASN A 82 -16.20 -24.46 -3.01
CA ASN A 82 -15.08 -25.36 -3.14
C ASN A 82 -14.90 -26.26 -1.91
N MET A 83 -14.92 -25.67 -0.71
CA MET A 83 -14.83 -26.42 0.54
C MET A 83 -16.02 -27.35 0.73
N GLU A 84 -17.23 -26.89 0.40
CA GLU A 84 -18.45 -27.72 0.42
C GLU A 84 -18.32 -28.93 -0.50
N ASN A 85 -17.77 -28.76 -1.71
CA ASN A 85 -17.52 -29.84 -2.66
C ASN A 85 -16.48 -30.85 -2.15
N LEU A 86 -15.43 -30.41 -1.45
CA LEU A 86 -14.47 -31.33 -0.81
C LEU A 86 -15.15 -32.18 0.27
N LEU A 87 -15.96 -31.54 1.11
CA LEU A 87 -16.69 -32.21 2.19
C LEU A 87 -17.70 -33.22 1.63
N LYS A 88 -18.47 -32.83 0.60
CA LYS A 88 -19.46 -33.70 -0.06
C LYS A 88 -18.81 -34.92 -0.73
N ASN A 89 -17.71 -34.71 -1.46
CA ASN A 89 -17.05 -35.78 -2.22
C ASN A 89 -15.96 -36.53 -1.44
N ARG A 90 -15.73 -36.18 -0.16
CA ARG A 90 -14.63 -36.71 0.66
C ARG A 90 -13.25 -36.61 -0.01
N ASN A 91 -13.04 -35.58 -0.83
CA ASN A 91 -11.80 -35.35 -1.60
C ASN A 91 -10.67 -34.74 -0.75
N PHE A 92 -10.49 -35.23 0.48
CA PHE A 92 -9.50 -34.72 1.42
C PHE A 92 -8.06 -35.11 1.06
N TRP A 93 -7.87 -36.02 0.12
CA TRP A 93 -6.54 -36.44 -0.34
C TRP A 93 -5.76 -35.30 -1.01
N ILE A 94 -6.43 -34.26 -1.53
CA ILE A 94 -5.79 -33.05 -2.08
C ILE A 94 -5.02 -32.27 -0.99
N LEU A 95 -5.38 -32.47 0.28
CA LEU A 95 -4.70 -31.89 1.44
C LEU A 95 -3.54 -32.77 1.96
N ARG A 96 -3.34 -33.97 1.41
CA ARG A 96 -2.19 -34.82 1.79
C ARG A 96 -0.91 -34.32 1.10
N LEU A 97 0.20 -34.43 1.82
CA LEU A 97 1.55 -34.30 1.24
C LEU A 97 1.71 -35.22 0.02
N PRO A 98 2.63 -34.89 -0.93
CA PRO A 98 2.82 -35.70 -2.12
C PRO A 98 3.09 -37.16 -1.72
N PRO A 99 2.50 -38.15 -2.42
CA PRO A 99 2.79 -39.53 -2.14
C PRO A 99 4.28 -39.77 -2.40
N GLY A 100 5.03 -40.11 -1.35
CA GLY A 100 6.44 -40.47 -1.48
C GLY A 100 6.59 -41.71 -2.37
N ALA A 101 7.53 -41.63 -3.33
CA ALA A 101 8.15 -42.67 -4.19
C ALA A 101 7.29 -43.78 -4.88
N LYS A 102 6.08 -44.08 -4.42
CA LYS A 102 5.14 -45.07 -4.99
C LYS A 102 3.80 -44.40 -5.31
N GLY A 103 3.89 -43.27 -6.00
CA GLY A 103 2.76 -42.43 -6.39
C GLY A 103 1.65 -43.20 -7.09
N GLU A 104 0.57 -43.45 -6.37
CA GLU A 104 -0.72 -43.79 -6.95
C GLU A 104 -1.73 -42.73 -6.50
N VAL A 105 -1.66 -41.57 -7.16
CA VAL A 105 -2.88 -40.80 -7.41
C VAL A 105 -3.40 -41.31 -8.76
N PRO A 106 -4.64 -41.84 -8.86
CA PRO A 106 -5.18 -42.23 -10.14
C PRO A 106 -5.17 -41.01 -11.08
N LYS A 107 -4.46 -41.10 -12.21
CA LYS A 107 -4.38 -40.03 -13.22
C LYS A 107 -5.76 -39.55 -13.70
N ASP A 108 -6.77 -40.42 -13.61
CA ASP A 108 -8.16 -40.10 -13.95
C ASP A 108 -8.85 -39.21 -12.91
N GLU A 109 -8.54 -39.35 -11.63
CA GLU A 109 -9.09 -38.49 -10.58
C GLU A 109 -8.53 -37.07 -10.67
N TRP A 110 -7.26 -36.90 -11.05
CA TRP A 110 -6.63 -35.59 -11.27
C TRP A 110 -7.24 -34.81 -12.46
N LYS A 111 -7.57 -35.51 -13.56
CA LYS A 111 -8.25 -34.91 -14.72
C LYS A 111 -9.66 -34.45 -14.39
N ASN A 112 -10.34 -35.17 -13.50
CA ASN A 112 -11.68 -34.85 -13.02
C ASN A 112 -11.69 -33.77 -11.92
N LEU A 113 -10.54 -33.24 -11.52
CA LEU A 113 -10.46 -32.11 -10.58
C LEU A 113 -10.86 -30.79 -11.24
N ASN A 114 -11.63 -30.01 -10.50
CA ASN A 114 -11.94 -28.63 -10.84
C ASN A 114 -10.68 -27.75 -10.71
N GLU A 115 -10.62 -26.64 -11.47
CA GLU A 115 -9.41 -25.81 -11.56
C GLU A 115 -8.93 -25.27 -10.21
N TRP A 116 -9.85 -24.99 -9.30
CA TRP A 116 -9.49 -24.53 -7.95
C TRP A 116 -8.83 -25.62 -7.09
N GLN A 117 -9.16 -26.90 -7.27
CA GLN A 117 -8.55 -28.01 -6.52
C GLN A 117 -7.09 -28.13 -6.94
N LYS A 118 -6.84 -27.92 -8.24
CA LYS A 118 -5.49 -27.81 -8.80
C LYS A 118 -4.79 -26.57 -8.26
N GLU A 119 -5.48 -25.43 -8.14
CA GLU A 119 -4.94 -24.22 -7.55
C GLU A 119 -4.59 -24.38 -6.05
N LEU A 120 -5.47 -25.03 -5.27
CA LEU A 120 -5.21 -25.35 -3.86
C LEU A 120 -3.98 -26.24 -3.73
N TYR A 121 -3.90 -27.29 -4.54
CA TYR A 121 -2.73 -28.17 -4.59
C TYR A 121 -1.46 -27.39 -4.98
N ARG A 122 -1.51 -26.55 -6.03
CA ARG A 122 -0.39 -25.69 -6.43
C ARG A 122 0.07 -24.80 -5.28
N HIS A 123 -0.86 -24.18 -4.56
CA HIS A 123 -0.55 -23.29 -3.44
C HIS A 123 0.09 -24.05 -2.26
N ILE A 124 -0.48 -25.19 -1.87
CA ILE A 124 0.06 -26.05 -0.80
C ILE A 124 1.44 -26.59 -1.19
N MET A 125 1.61 -27.06 -2.42
CA MET A 125 2.90 -27.56 -2.89
C MET A 125 3.95 -26.46 -2.95
N LYS A 126 3.59 -25.25 -3.41
CA LYS A 126 4.49 -24.11 -3.41
C LYS A 126 4.97 -23.78 -2.00
N GLY A 127 4.04 -23.65 -1.04
CA GLY A 127 4.40 -23.39 0.37
C GLY A 127 5.24 -24.50 1.00
N ASN A 128 4.97 -25.77 0.68
CA ASN A 128 5.76 -26.90 1.16
C ASN A 128 7.18 -26.92 0.58
N TYR A 129 7.35 -26.65 -0.72
CA TYR A 129 8.67 -26.56 -1.33
C TYR A 129 9.48 -25.39 -0.78
N GLU A 130 8.87 -24.23 -0.61
CA GLU A 130 9.51 -23.06 0.02
C GLU A 130 9.95 -23.38 1.46
N ALA A 131 9.13 -24.09 2.23
CA ALA A 131 9.47 -24.54 3.58
C ALA A 131 10.63 -25.55 3.59
N VAL A 132 10.62 -26.53 2.68
CA VAL A 132 11.69 -27.53 2.55
C VAL A 132 13.00 -26.88 2.12
N ILE A 133 12.98 -25.95 1.17
CA ILE A 133 14.16 -25.18 0.73
C ILE A 133 14.69 -24.31 1.88
N SER A 134 13.80 -23.67 2.65
CA SER A 134 14.18 -22.90 3.82
C SER A 134 14.83 -23.77 4.91
N MET A 135 14.31 -24.98 5.13
CA MET A 135 14.93 -25.94 6.05
C MET A 135 16.30 -26.42 5.53
N ASP A 136 16.42 -26.72 4.24
CA ASP A 136 17.68 -27.11 3.61
C ASP A 136 18.73 -25.99 3.73
N THR A 137 18.30 -24.73 3.63
CA THR A 137 19.16 -23.55 3.83
C THR A 137 19.60 -23.41 5.29
N ALA A 138 18.71 -23.69 6.26
CA ALA A 138 19.05 -23.67 7.70
C ALA A 138 19.95 -24.85 8.11
N ILE A 139 19.87 -25.98 7.40
CA ILE A 139 20.66 -27.20 7.66
C ILE A 139 22.01 -27.15 6.91
N SER A 140 22.12 -26.47 5.77
CA SER A 140 23.32 -26.46 4.92
C SER A 140 24.50 -25.65 5.47
N LYS A 141 24.31 -24.85 6.52
CA LYS A 141 25.42 -24.29 7.31
C LYS A 141 25.03 -24.17 8.78
N PRO A 142 25.24 -25.20 9.61
CA PRO A 142 25.46 -24.93 11.01
C PRO A 142 26.81 -24.20 11.09
N ASP A 143 26.89 -23.04 11.75
CA ASP A 143 28.16 -22.31 11.96
C ASP A 143 29.30 -23.20 12.52
N LEU A 144 28.93 -24.36 13.08
CA LEU A 144 29.82 -25.45 13.48
C LEU A 144 30.56 -26.11 12.31
N LEU A 145 29.94 -26.34 11.15
CA LEU A 145 30.60 -26.96 9.99
C LEU A 145 31.59 -25.99 9.33
N SER A 146 31.29 -24.69 9.29
CA SER A 146 32.25 -23.70 8.77
C SER A 146 33.48 -23.55 9.66
N ARG A 147 33.35 -23.61 11.00
CA ARG A 147 34.50 -23.59 11.93
C ARG A 147 35.39 -24.83 11.77
N ILE A 148 34.79 -26.00 11.61
CA ILE A 148 35.52 -27.27 11.40
C ILE A 148 36.25 -27.28 10.04
N GLU A 149 35.64 -26.76 8.98
CA GLU A 149 36.24 -26.71 7.63
C GLU A 149 37.38 -25.68 7.52
N GLN A 150 37.36 -24.63 8.34
CA GLN A 150 38.45 -23.66 8.49
C GLN A 150 39.57 -24.12 9.43
N GLY A 151 39.42 -25.29 10.05
CA GLY A 151 40.42 -25.88 10.95
C GLY A 151 40.45 -25.28 12.36
N GLU A 152 39.41 -24.53 12.76
CA GLU A 152 39.31 -23.98 14.11
C GLU A 152 38.73 -25.02 15.08
N ASP A 153 39.49 -25.33 16.12
CA ASP A 153 39.10 -26.28 17.17
C ASP A 153 37.85 -25.74 17.91
N PRO A 154 36.74 -26.50 18.02
CA PRO A 154 35.50 -26.01 18.63
C PRO A 154 35.65 -25.60 20.10
N ASN A 155 36.74 -25.98 20.76
CA ASN A 155 36.90 -25.97 22.21
C ASN A 155 38.00 -25.03 22.74
N ALA A 156 38.56 -24.14 21.91
CA ALA A 156 39.54 -23.16 22.36
C ALA A 156 38.86 -21.85 22.76
N GLU A 157 38.38 -21.78 24.00
CA GLU A 157 38.32 -20.51 24.73
C GLU A 157 39.56 -20.44 25.65
N ASP A 158 40.38 -19.43 25.40
CA ASP A 158 41.37 -18.76 26.24
C ASP A 158 42.21 -19.62 27.21
N GLN A 159 43.43 -19.98 26.79
CA GLN A 159 44.54 -20.15 27.72
C GLN A 159 45.84 -19.61 27.09
N ASP A 160 46.20 -18.42 27.57
CA ASP A 160 47.42 -17.69 27.23
C ASP A 160 48.65 -18.35 27.87
N ASP A 161 49.76 -18.30 27.14
CA ASP A 161 50.97 -19.12 27.25
C ASP A 161 51.92 -18.81 28.43
N SER A 162 52.93 -19.69 28.54
CA SER A 162 54.37 -19.40 28.72
C SER A 162 54.95 -19.81 30.09
N GLU A 163 56.09 -20.51 30.23
CA GLU A 163 57.19 -20.85 29.32
C GLU A 163 58.14 -21.84 30.02
N GLY A 164 58.97 -22.55 29.23
CA GLY A 164 60.38 -22.84 29.60
C GLY A 164 60.73 -24.26 30.04
N GLY A 165 61.42 -24.99 29.16
CA GLY A 165 62.19 -26.22 29.48
C GLY A 165 63.38 -25.94 30.42
N GLU A 166 63.98 -26.95 31.06
CA GLU A 166 65.19 -27.63 30.53
C GLU A 166 65.48 -28.97 31.27
N THR A 167 65.61 -30.04 30.48
CA THR A 167 66.55 -31.21 30.52
C THR A 167 66.82 -32.08 31.78
N PRO A 168 67.25 -33.35 31.58
CA PRO A 168 66.88 -34.50 32.43
C PRO A 168 68.03 -35.13 33.21
N THR A 169 67.77 -35.77 34.36
CA THR A 169 68.52 -36.94 34.88
C THR A 169 67.71 -37.64 35.99
N ASP A 170 67.56 -38.96 35.93
CA ASP A 170 67.12 -39.84 37.04
C ASP A 170 68.39 -40.39 37.73
N PRO A 171 68.48 -40.52 39.08
CA PRO A 171 68.01 -41.75 39.72
C PRO A 171 67.45 -41.58 41.14
N SER A 172 66.41 -42.37 41.43
CA SER A 172 66.19 -43.15 42.67
C SER A 172 67.07 -42.84 43.90
N THR A 173 66.48 -42.45 45.02
CA THR A 173 66.80 -43.00 46.36
C THR A 173 65.60 -42.80 47.30
N GLY A 174 65.18 -43.87 47.97
CA GLY A 174 64.20 -43.79 49.04
C GLY A 174 64.81 -43.25 50.34
N GLU A 175 63.95 -42.92 51.30
CA GLU A 175 64.07 -43.30 52.71
C GLU A 175 62.84 -42.79 53.48
N THR A 176 62.18 -43.76 54.13
CA THR A 176 61.38 -43.73 55.38
C THR A 176 60.47 -42.56 55.71
#